data_AF-I4EIF7-F1
#
_entry.id   AF-I4EIF7-F1
#
_cell.length_a   1.000
_cell.length_b   1.000
_cell.length_c   1.000
_cell.angle_alpha   90.00
_cell.angle_beta   90.00
_cell.angle_gamma   90.00
#
_symmetry.space_group_name_H-M   'P 1'
#
loop_
_entity.id
_entity.type
_entity.pdbx_description
1 polymer ?
#
loop_
_entity_poly.entity_id
_entity_poly.type
_entity_poly.pdbx_seq_one_letter_code
_entity_poly.pdbx_strand_id
1 'polypeptide(L)'
;MDDMRILVANEPRAYRDVIAAAFRELRPQHEVIPVEPDQLDGEVARLHPHLVVCSRLSEVVETSPLTWVMLYPDNETRTVISIAGKQTVAADVEFSQLLSVIDQTEVIAQLS
;
A
#
# COMPACT_ATOMS: atom_id res chain seq x y z
N MET A 1 -19.42 -4.50 6.70
CA MET A 1 -18.45 -3.86 5.80
C MET A 1 -17.22 -4.71 5.91
N ASP A 2 -16.74 -5.27 4.80
CA ASP A 2 -15.56 -6.11 4.86
C ASP A 2 -14.33 -5.23 5.13
N ASP A 3 -13.57 -5.61 6.15
CA ASP A 3 -12.34 -4.94 6.53
C ASP A 3 -11.32 -5.14 5.40
N MET A 4 -10.83 -4.04 4.83
CA MET A 4 -9.76 -4.12 3.85
C MET A 4 -8.46 -4.56 4.51
N ARG A 5 -7.72 -5.44 3.81
CA ARG A 5 -6.33 -5.74 4.10
C ARG A 5 -5.35 -4.84 3.36
N ILE A 6 -4.43 -4.28 4.14
CA ILE A 6 -3.36 -3.40 3.69
C ILE A 6 -2.02 -4.02 4.08
N LEU A 7 -1.16 -4.31 3.11
CA LEU A 7 0.23 -4.71 3.38
C LEU A 7 1.15 -3.50 3.33
N VAL A 8 2.08 -3.42 4.29
CA VAL A 8 3.13 -2.40 4.31
C VAL A 8 4.49 -3.09 4.27
N ALA A 9 5.21 -2.95 3.17
CA ALA A 9 6.47 -3.60 2.86
C ALA A 9 7.52 -2.57 2.44
N ASN A 10 7.74 -1.59 3.30
CA ASN A 10 8.60 -0.44 3.02
C ASN A 10 9.98 -0.58 3.68
N GLU A 11 11.00 -0.05 3.02
CA GLU A 11 12.31 0.20 3.62
C GLU A 11 12.55 1.72 3.76
N PRO A 12 13.20 2.17 4.85
CA PRO A 12 13.70 1.37 5.98
C PRO A 12 12.58 0.78 6.87
N ARG A 13 12.90 -0.28 7.64
CA ARG A 13 11.96 -0.94 8.57
C ARG A 13 11.24 0.04 9.50
N ALA A 14 11.97 1.04 10.03
CA ALA A 14 11.37 2.05 10.90
C ALA A 14 10.23 2.82 10.22
N TYR A 15 10.35 3.09 8.91
CA TYR A 15 9.30 3.79 8.15
C TYR A 15 8.09 2.88 7.96
N ARG A 16 8.30 1.60 7.62
CA ARG A 16 7.21 0.62 7.56
C ARG A 16 6.43 0.56 8.86
N ASP A 17 7.13 0.46 9.99
CA ASP A 17 6.49 0.29 11.28
C ASP A 17 5.71 1.56 11.69
N VAL A 18 6.25 2.76 11.42
CA VAL A 18 5.57 4.04 11.63
C VAL A 18 4.34 4.18 10.74
N ILE A 19 4.46 3.90 9.43
CA ILE A 19 3.34 3.97 8.49
C ILE A 19 2.23 3.01 8.90
N ALA A 20 2.59 1.75 9.20
CA ALA A 20 1.62 0.74 9.61
C ALA A 20 0.92 1.11 10.92
N ALA A 21 1.64 1.65 11.90
CA ALA A 21 1.05 2.13 13.15
C ALA A 21 0.08 3.30 12.91
N ALA A 22 0.49 4.29 12.12
CA ALA A 22 -0.33 5.45 11.82
C ALA A 22 -1.60 5.07 11.03
N PHE A 23 -1.52 4.12 10.10
CA PHE A 23 -2.71 3.61 9.41
C PHE A 23 -3.69 2.93 10.36
N ARG A 24 -3.21 2.10 11.30
CA ARG A 24 -4.08 1.46 12.30
C ARG A 24 -4.74 2.48 13.22
N GLU A 25 -4.02 3.52 13.60
CA GLU A 25 -4.55 4.58 14.46
C GLU A 25 -5.63 5.40 13.75
N LEU A 26 -5.39 5.77 12.49
CA LEU A 26 -6.25 6.71 11.76
C LEU A 26 -7.35 6.02 10.94
N ARG A 27 -7.22 4.72 10.67
CA ARG A 27 -8.19 3.86 9.97
C ARG A 27 -8.32 2.51 10.70
N PRO A 28 -8.84 2.51 11.94
CA PRO A 28 -8.88 1.33 12.80
C PRO A 28 -9.78 0.20 12.27
N GLN A 29 -10.63 0.47 11.27
CA GLN A 29 -11.50 -0.50 10.61
C GLN A 29 -10.80 -1.36 9.55
N HIS A 30 -9.50 -1.17 9.32
CA HIS A 30 -8.76 -1.93 8.30
C HIS A 30 -7.66 -2.78 8.94
N GLU A 31 -7.45 -3.97 8.37
CA GLU A 31 -6.37 -4.84 8.79
C GLU A 31 -5.07 -4.41 8.12
N VAL A 32 -4.18 -3.80 8.91
CA VAL A 32 -2.87 -3.35 8.43
C VAL A 32 -1.79 -4.34 8.89
N ILE A 33 -1.02 -4.87 7.95
CA ILE A 33 -0.03 -5.93 8.18
C ILE A 33 1.34 -5.45 7.64
N PRO A 34 2.29 -5.10 8.52
CA PRO A 34 3.66 -4.88 8.10
C PRO A 34 4.29 -6.22 7.73
N VAL A 35 4.94 -6.29 6.57
CA VAL A 35 5.65 -7.48 6.08
C VAL A 35 7.08 -7.12 5.71
N GLU A 36 7.98 -8.09 5.77
CA GLU A 36 9.32 -7.90 5.22
C GLU A 36 9.25 -7.83 3.69
N PRO A 37 9.98 -6.91 3.02
CA PRO A 37 9.89 -6.75 1.57
C PRO A 37 10.25 -8.01 0.76
N ASP A 38 11.10 -8.89 1.31
CA ASP A 38 11.45 -10.18 0.72
C ASP A 38 10.33 -11.23 0.84
N GLN A 39 9.36 -11.02 1.73
CA GLN A 39 8.20 -11.88 1.91
C GLN A 39 6.96 -11.37 1.18
N LEU A 40 7.00 -10.15 0.64
CA LEU A 40 5.84 -9.45 0.09
C LEU A 40 5.07 -10.27 -0.94
N ASP A 41 5.75 -10.86 -1.92
CA ASP A 41 5.09 -11.61 -3.00
C ASP A 41 4.31 -12.82 -2.47
N GLY A 42 4.90 -13.56 -1.52
CA GLY A 42 4.25 -14.69 -0.88
C GLY A 42 3.02 -14.26 -0.08
N GLU A 43 3.13 -13.12 0.61
CA GLU A 43 2.03 -12.57 1.41
C GLU A 43 0.91 -11.98 0.54
N VAL A 44 1.23 -11.35 -0.60
CA VAL A 44 0.23 -10.91 -1.58
C VAL A 44 -0.55 -12.10 -2.13
N ALA A 45 0.13 -13.17 -2.55
CA ALA A 45 -0.52 -14.36 -3.07
C ALA A 45 -1.35 -15.11 -2.01
N ARG A 46 -0.91 -15.09 -0.74
CA ARG A 46 -1.61 -15.76 0.36
C ARG A 46 -2.81 -14.96 0.83
N LEU A 47 -2.66 -13.65 0.97
CA LEU A 47 -3.65 -12.79 1.59
C LEU A 47 -4.60 -12.19 0.56
N HIS A 48 -4.17 -11.89 -0.67
CA HIS A 48 -4.98 -11.10 -1.61
C HIS A 48 -5.38 -9.75 -0.98
N PRO A 49 -4.40 -8.89 -0.62
CA PRO A 49 -4.69 -7.57 -0.05
C PRO A 49 -5.34 -6.64 -1.08
N HIS A 50 -6.09 -5.65 -0.58
CA HIS A 50 -6.69 -4.62 -1.44
C HIS A 50 -5.68 -3.52 -1.76
N LEU A 51 -4.80 -3.22 -0.80
CA LEU A 51 -3.77 -2.21 -0.92
C LEU A 51 -2.40 -2.77 -0.50
N VAL A 52 -1.37 -2.45 -1.28
CA VAL A 52 0.03 -2.66 -0.91
C VAL A 52 0.76 -1.31 -0.89
N VAL A 53 1.51 -1.03 0.16
CA VAL A 53 2.47 0.09 0.22
C VAL A 53 3.87 -0.50 0.33
N CYS A 54 4.75 -0.24 -0.63
CA CYS A 54 6.06 -0.89 -0.71
C CYS A 54 7.16 0.07 -1.18
N SER A 55 8.42 -0.27 -0.90
CA SER A 55 9.57 0.45 -1.46
C SER A 55 10.11 -0.20 -2.75
N ARG A 56 9.68 -1.42 -3.05
CA ARG A 56 10.09 -2.20 -4.23
C ARG A 56 8.86 -2.84 -4.86
N LEU A 57 8.67 -2.60 -6.16
CA LEU A 57 7.60 -3.20 -6.93
C LEU A 57 8.07 -4.51 -7.58
N SER A 58 7.30 -5.58 -7.37
CA SER A 58 7.41 -6.84 -8.09
C SER A 58 6.24 -6.98 -9.07
N GLU A 59 6.36 -7.92 -10.02
CA GLU A 59 5.28 -8.26 -10.95
C GLU A 59 4.00 -8.73 -10.22
N VAL A 60 4.16 -9.43 -9.08
CA VAL A 60 3.04 -9.89 -8.25
C VAL A 60 2.28 -8.70 -7.65
N VAL A 61 3.01 -7.72 -7.13
CA VAL A 61 2.41 -6.49 -6.57
C VAL A 61 1.82 -5.62 -7.66
N GLU A 62 2.40 -5.60 -8.86
CA GLU A 62 1.91 -4.78 -9.96
C GLU A 62 0.56 -5.28 -10.49
N THR A 63 0.33 -6.60 -10.46
CA THR A 63 -0.80 -7.25 -11.15
C THR A 63 -1.92 -7.75 -10.23
N SER A 64 -1.64 -8.03 -8.95
CA SER A 64 -2.60 -8.72 -8.07
C SER A 64 -3.49 -7.80 -7.22
N PRO A 65 -2.97 -6.84 -6.44
CA PRO A 65 -3.82 -5.97 -5.62
C PRO A 65 -4.55 -4.93 -6.46
N LEU A 66 -5.74 -4.54 -5.99
CA LEU A 66 -6.54 -3.48 -6.60
C LEU A 66 -5.78 -2.14 -6.65
N THR A 67 -5.04 -1.84 -5.58
CA THR A 67 -4.27 -0.63 -5.42
C THR A 67 -2.86 -0.95 -4.91
N TRP A 68 -1.87 -0.23 -5.41
CA TRP A 68 -0.53 -0.24 -4.82
C TRP A 68 0.11 1.15 -4.82
N VAL A 69 0.99 1.37 -3.85
CA VAL A 69 1.82 2.56 -3.71
C VAL A 69 3.26 2.12 -3.62
N MET A 70 4.09 2.66 -4.51
CA MET A 70 5.55 2.51 -4.45
C MET A 70 6.17 3.80 -3.95
N LEU A 71 6.70 3.75 -2.74
CA LEU A 71 7.38 4.85 -2.07
C LEU A 71 8.85 4.88 -2.47
N TYR A 72 9.32 6.05 -2.87
CA TYR A 72 10.74 6.35 -3.12
C TYR A 72 11.48 5.31 -3.97
N PRO A 73 10.95 4.94 -5.16
CA PRO A 73 11.62 3.99 -6.06
C PRO A 73 13.04 4.48 -6.37
N ASP A 74 13.99 3.55 -6.32
CA ASP A 74 15.42 3.83 -6.56
C ASP A 74 16.03 4.92 -5.65
N ASN A 75 15.43 5.15 -4.47
CA ASN A 75 15.75 6.24 -3.54
C ASN A 75 15.50 7.65 -4.10
N GLU A 76 14.69 7.78 -5.14
CA GLU A 76 14.25 9.07 -5.64
C GLU A 76 13.11 9.63 -4.77
N THR A 77 13.05 10.96 -4.62
CA THR A 77 11.89 11.64 -4.04
C THR A 77 10.75 11.63 -5.04
N ARG A 78 10.15 10.46 -5.26
CA ARG A 78 8.93 10.29 -6.04
C ARG A 78 8.09 9.16 -5.43
N THR A 79 6.81 9.14 -5.76
CA THR A 79 5.90 8.06 -5.38
C THR A 79 5.06 7.70 -6.58
N VAL A 80 4.89 6.41 -6.81
CA VAL A 80 4.03 5.88 -7.87
C VAL A 80 2.80 5.27 -7.21
N ILE A 81 1.62 5.71 -7.61
CA ILE A 81 0.34 5.25 -7.08
C ILE A 81 -0.44 4.63 -8.23
N SER A 82 -0.81 3.37 -8.09
CA SER A 82 -1.72 2.67 -9.00
C SER A 82 -3.03 2.39 -8.30
N ILE A 83 -4.14 2.88 -8.85
CA ILE A 83 -5.50 2.61 -8.36
C ILE A 83 -6.29 2.02 -9.53
N ALA A 84 -6.78 0.79 -9.36
CA ALA A 84 -7.53 0.07 -10.39
C ALA A 84 -6.82 0.08 -11.77
N GLY A 85 -5.50 -0.11 -11.76
CA GLY A 85 -4.65 -0.11 -12.95
C GLY A 85 -4.28 1.26 -13.51
N LYS A 86 -4.82 2.37 -12.98
CA LYS A 86 -4.43 3.72 -13.38
C LYS A 86 -3.27 4.22 -12.52
N GLN A 87 -2.12 4.45 -13.16
CA GLN A 87 -0.92 4.95 -12.50
C GLN A 87 -0.83 6.47 -12.50
N THR A 88 -0.34 7.02 -11.41
CA THR A 88 0.01 8.43 -11.23
C THR A 88 1.36 8.55 -10.53
N VAL A 89 2.13 9.56 -10.88
CA VAL A 89 3.43 9.85 -10.28
C VAL A 89 3.35 11.17 -9.52
N ALA A 90 3.76 11.16 -8.27
CA ALA A 90 3.86 12.35 -7.42
C ALA A 90 5.33 12.61 -7.06
N ALA A 91 5.76 13.86 -7.12
CA ALA A 91 7.13 14.27 -6.79
C ALA A 91 7.36 14.38 -5.27
N ASP A 92 6.31 14.51 -4.48
CA ASP A 92 6.36 14.40 -3.02
C ASP A 92 5.04 13.77 -2.57
N VAL A 93 5.10 12.89 -1.57
CA VAL A 93 3.89 12.25 -1.03
C VAL A 93 3.71 12.69 0.40
N GLU A 94 2.65 13.44 0.62
CA GLU A 94 2.21 13.72 1.98
C GLU A 94 1.53 12.49 2.56
N PHE A 95 1.62 12.33 3.89
CA PHE A 95 0.92 11.26 4.57
C PHE A 95 -0.61 11.33 4.38
N SER A 96 -1.16 12.55 4.26
CA SER A 96 -2.57 12.79 3.92
C SER A 96 -2.98 12.14 2.59
N GLN A 97 -2.08 12.13 1.61
CA GLN A 97 -2.30 11.50 0.32
C GLN A 97 -2.32 9.97 0.44
N LEU A 98 -1.47 9.38 1.29
CA LEU A 98 -1.53 7.94 1.57
C LEU A 98 -2.87 7.55 2.21
N LEU A 99 -3.40 8.36 3.13
CA LEU A 99 -4.73 8.14 3.70
C LEU A 99 -5.83 8.24 2.64
N SER A 100 -5.72 9.21 1.72
CA SER A 100 -6.68 9.32 0.61
C SER A 100 -6.67 8.10 -0.30
N VAL A 101 -5.51 7.48 -0.52
CA VAL A 101 -5.41 6.23 -1.29
C VAL A 101 -6.14 5.08 -0.58
N ILE A 102 -6.04 4.99 0.75
CA ILE A 102 -6.81 4.02 1.55
C ILE A 102 -8.31 4.25 1.33
N ASP A 103 -8.77 5.49 1.54
CA ASP A 103 -10.19 5.85 1.41
C ASP A 103 -10.73 5.56 0.00
N GLN A 104 -9.95 5.85 -1.05
CA GLN A 104 -10.32 5.54 -2.44
C GLN A 104 -10.37 4.04 -2.71
N THR A 105 -9.42 3.28 -2.15
CA THR A 105 -9.41 1.81 -2.29
C THR A 105 -10.63 1.20 -1.62
N GLU A 106 -11.05 1.73 -0.46
CA GLU A 106 -12.27 1.29 0.24
C GLU A 106 -13.50 1.44 -0.65
N VAL A 107 -13.68 2.62 -1.24
CA VAL A 107 -14.82 2.90 -2.13
C VAL A 107 -14.85 1.95 -3.31
N ILE A 108 -13.71 1.67 -3.94
CA ILE A 108 -13.65 0.79 -5.11
C ILE A 108 -13.86 -0.68 -4.72
N ALA A 109 -13.28 -1.13 -3.61
CA ALA A 109 -13.44 -2.49 -3.10
C ALA A 109 -14.91 -2.79 -2.76
N GLN A 110 -15.69 -1.80 -2.32
CA GLN A 110 -17.13 -1.93 -2.07
C GLN A 110 -17.99 -2.00 -3.34
N LEU A 111 -17.46 -1.57 -4.49
CA LEU A 111 -18.14 -1.58 -5.79
C LEU A 111 -17.81 -2.80 -6.64
N SER A 112 -16.86 -3.63 -6.20
CA SER A 112 -16.33 -4.80 -6.90
C SER A 112 -17.01 -6.09 -6.44
#